data_AF-A0AA36NL41-F1
#
_entry.id   AF-A0AA36NL41-F1
#
_cell.length_a   1.000
_cell.length_b   1.000
_cell.length_c   1.000
_cell.angle_alpha   90.00
_cell.angle_beta   90.00
_cell.angle_gamma   90.00
#
_symmetry.space_group_name_H-M   'P 1'
#
loop_
_entity.id
_entity.type
_entity.pdbx_description
1 polymer ?
#
loop_
_entity_poly.entity_id
_entity_poly.type
_entity_poly.pdbx_seq_one_letter_code
_entity_poly.pdbx_strand_id
1 'polypeptide(L)'
;MPWPWSASPAPPPPPGPTPVQAEVVAVLPASPPPPPEEVRPSAPPAPDRFPALEQRSVEELQQLQANTTAAEDLILEHASVQDLAKKLQAAREENKQLADCILRSEPAVNEVSSAYEAATEELRNLKASVEALGQQRAEILKRRSPQQLGAQLNAQAQQAEGQAEEMLHQALQNPALDAAGFSQFRQQFMQQKMEKHLRLALKSSLESA
;
A
#
# COMPACT_ATOMS: atom_id res chain seq x y z
N MET A 1 6.01 -21.43 -40.54
CA MET A 1 5.12 -20.27 -40.31
C MET A 1 5.43 -19.69 -38.93
N PRO A 2 6.38 -18.74 -38.81
CA PRO A 2 6.69 -18.07 -37.55
C PRO A 2 5.97 -16.72 -37.45
N TRP A 3 5.49 -16.38 -36.26
CA TRP A 3 4.73 -15.16 -35.95
C TRP A 3 5.68 -13.98 -35.66
N PRO A 4 5.42 -12.77 -36.21
CA PRO A 4 6.18 -11.57 -35.87
C PRO A 4 5.62 -10.93 -34.59
N TRP A 5 6.47 -10.77 -33.59
CA TRP A 5 6.22 -9.96 -32.41
C TRP A 5 6.46 -8.49 -32.74
N SER A 6 5.51 -7.66 -32.35
CA SER A 6 5.48 -6.22 -32.57
C SER A 6 6.70 -5.51 -31.99
N ALA A 7 7.31 -4.66 -32.81
CA ALA A 7 8.20 -3.60 -32.34
C ALA A 7 7.35 -2.52 -31.64
N SER A 8 7.52 -2.36 -30.33
CA SER A 8 7.07 -1.15 -29.63
C SER A 8 8.10 -0.04 -29.80
N PRO A 9 7.70 1.20 -30.14
CA PRO A 9 8.61 2.34 -30.17
C PRO A 9 9.01 2.76 -28.75
N ALA A 10 10.26 3.19 -28.60
CA ALA A 10 10.84 3.62 -27.33
C ALA A 10 10.12 4.86 -26.73
N PRO A 11 9.94 4.93 -25.40
CA PRO A 11 9.47 6.15 -24.75
C PRO A 11 10.55 7.24 -24.75
N PRO A 12 10.17 8.54 -24.84
CA PRO A 12 11.11 9.66 -24.80
C PRO A 12 11.74 9.84 -23.41
N PRO A 13 12.94 10.47 -23.33
CA PRO A 13 13.68 10.64 -22.08
C PRO A 13 12.98 11.60 -21.09
N PRO A 14 13.15 11.39 -19.78
CA PRO A 14 12.53 12.22 -18.75
C PRO A 14 13.14 13.63 -18.72
N PRO A 15 12.33 14.69 -18.51
CA PRO A 15 12.84 16.03 -18.25
C PRO A 15 13.55 16.08 -16.89
N GLY A 16 14.68 16.79 -16.85
CA GLY A 16 15.51 16.96 -15.66
C GLY A 16 14.81 17.69 -14.51
N PRO A 17 15.37 17.61 -13.29
CA PRO A 17 14.77 18.17 -12.10
C PRO A 17 14.84 19.70 -12.11
N THR A 18 13.72 20.34 -12.42
CA THR A 18 13.50 21.74 -12.03
C THR A 18 13.35 21.81 -10.51
N PRO A 19 14.04 22.71 -9.79
CA PRO A 19 13.82 22.93 -8.37
C PRO A 19 12.45 23.58 -8.18
N VAL A 20 11.44 22.75 -7.90
CA VAL A 20 10.14 23.23 -7.45
C VAL A 20 10.34 23.65 -6.00
N GLN A 21 10.33 24.96 -5.77
CA GLN A 21 10.15 25.50 -4.43
C GLN A 21 8.80 24.99 -3.92
N ALA A 22 8.83 23.95 -3.10
CA ALA A 22 7.67 23.48 -2.36
C ALA A 22 7.39 24.51 -1.28
N GLU A 23 6.67 25.56 -1.64
CA GLU A 23 5.90 26.33 -0.69
C GLU A 23 4.88 25.35 -0.10
N VAL A 24 5.16 24.89 1.12
CA VAL A 24 4.25 24.05 1.91
C VAL A 24 3.08 24.95 2.30
N VAL A 25 2.17 25.16 1.36
CA VAL A 25 0.83 25.64 1.65
C VAL A 25 0.18 24.50 2.41
N ALA A 26 0.12 24.64 3.73
CA ALA A 26 -0.75 23.83 4.57
C ALA A 26 -2.18 24.03 4.04
N VAL A 27 -2.60 23.13 3.15
CA VAL A 27 -4.00 22.97 2.80
C VAL A 27 -4.65 22.37 4.04
N LEU A 28 -5.02 23.26 4.97
CA LEU A 28 -6.10 22.99 5.91
C LEU A 28 -7.24 22.38 5.10
N PRO A 29 -7.85 21.26 5.53
CA PRO A 29 -9.02 20.73 4.86
C PRO A 29 -10.01 21.88 4.74
N ALA A 30 -10.31 22.26 3.50
CA ALA A 30 -11.31 23.27 3.22
C ALA A 30 -12.55 22.89 4.03
N SER A 31 -13.01 23.82 4.87
CA SER A 31 -14.24 23.67 5.62
C SER A 31 -15.30 23.14 4.65
N PRO A 32 -15.99 22.02 4.97
CA PRO A 32 -17.03 21.52 4.10
C PRO A 32 -17.99 22.68 3.80
N PRO A 33 -18.42 22.85 2.53
CA PRO A 33 -19.38 23.90 2.19
C PRO A 33 -20.54 23.82 3.19
N PRO A 34 -21.02 24.96 3.72
CA PRO A 34 -22.15 24.95 4.63
C PRO A 34 -23.26 24.12 3.97
N PRO A 35 -23.83 23.12 4.69
CA PRO A 35 -24.90 22.31 4.12
C PRO A 35 -25.95 23.27 3.55
N PRO A 36 -26.49 23.01 2.35
CA PRO A 36 -27.60 23.79 1.82
C PRO A 36 -28.60 23.97 2.94
N GLU A 37 -29.02 25.21 3.22
CA GLU A 37 -30.08 25.46 4.19
C GLU A 37 -31.30 24.70 3.70
N GLU A 38 -31.45 23.46 4.19
CA GLU A 38 -32.63 22.66 3.99
C GLU A 38 -33.76 23.49 4.57
N VAL A 39 -34.59 24.01 3.66
CA VAL A 39 -35.81 24.73 3.97
C VAL A 39 -36.62 23.77 4.84
N ARG A 40 -36.46 23.92 6.16
CA ARG A 40 -37.24 23.11 7.12
C ARG A 40 -38.69 23.39 6.75
N PRO A 41 -39.51 22.35 6.53
CA PRO A 41 -40.91 22.56 6.22
C PRO A 41 -41.49 23.40 7.36
N SER A 42 -41.82 24.65 7.04
CA SER A 42 -42.41 25.58 8.00
C SER A 42 -43.72 24.98 8.47
N ALA A 43 -44.04 25.16 9.75
CA ALA A 43 -45.30 24.67 10.30
C ALA A 43 -46.45 25.15 9.41
N PRO A 44 -47.38 24.27 9.02
CA PRO A 44 -48.48 24.68 8.16
C PRO A 44 -49.28 25.79 8.84
N PRO A 45 -49.74 26.79 8.08
CA PRO A 45 -50.54 27.88 8.64
C PRO A 45 -51.77 27.32 9.34
N ALA A 46 -52.18 27.97 10.43
CA ALA A 46 -53.39 27.59 11.15
C ALA A 46 -54.60 27.67 10.20
N PRO A 47 -55.52 26.69 10.22
CA PRO A 47 -56.71 26.74 9.39
C PRO A 47 -57.62 27.89 9.83
N ASP A 48 -58.09 28.68 8.86
CA ASP A 48 -58.94 29.86 9.12
C ASP A 48 -60.37 29.50 9.54
N ARG A 49 -60.81 28.25 9.32
CA ARG A 49 -62.19 27.80 9.57
C ARG A 49 -62.23 26.36 10.07
N PHE A 50 -63.19 26.11 10.97
CA PHE A 50 -63.51 24.79 11.49
C PHE A 50 -64.97 24.47 11.18
N PRO A 51 -65.27 23.84 10.04
CA PRO A 51 -66.66 23.60 9.61
C PRO A 51 -67.45 22.73 10.60
N ALA A 52 -66.76 21.92 11.41
CA ALA A 52 -67.36 21.13 12.48
C ALA A 52 -67.92 21.99 13.64
N LEU A 53 -67.36 23.18 13.87
CA LEU A 53 -67.85 24.12 14.89
C LEU A 53 -69.06 24.92 14.40
N GLU A 54 -69.17 25.17 13.09
CA GLU A 54 -70.30 25.90 12.48
C GLU A 54 -71.63 25.13 12.56
N GLN A 55 -71.56 23.81 12.73
CA GLN A 55 -72.74 22.93 12.81
C GLN A 55 -73.22 22.67 14.25
N ARG A 56 -72.49 23.17 15.26
CA ARG A 56 -72.79 22.95 16.69
C ARG A 56 -73.64 24.09 17.26
N SER A 57 -74.50 23.76 18.22
CA SER A 57 -75.27 24.74 18.98
C SER A 57 -74.40 25.51 19.97
N VAL A 58 -74.88 26.66 20.45
CA VAL A 58 -74.16 27.51 21.42
C VAL A 58 -73.89 26.79 22.75
N GLU A 59 -74.82 25.94 23.19
CA GLU A 59 -74.68 25.14 24.42
C GLU A 59 -73.58 24.08 24.26
N GLU A 60 -73.52 23.41 23.10
CA GLU A 60 -72.45 22.46 22.78
C GLU A 60 -71.10 23.17 22.68
N LEU A 61 -71.02 24.37 22.09
CA LEU A 61 -69.78 25.15 22.02
C LEU A 61 -69.28 25.57 23.41
N GLN A 62 -70.17 25.93 24.34
CA GLN A 62 -69.80 26.21 25.74
C GLN A 62 -69.31 24.95 26.46
N GLN A 63 -69.94 23.81 26.20
CA GLN A 63 -69.47 22.52 26.75
C GLN A 63 -68.10 22.12 26.18
N LEU A 64 -67.87 22.35 24.88
CA LEU A 64 -66.60 22.10 24.20
C LEU A 64 -65.50 23.05 24.70
N GLN A 65 -65.85 24.30 25.02
CA GLN A 65 -64.95 25.26 25.66
C GLN A 65 -64.61 24.85 27.10
N ALA A 66 -65.58 24.30 27.84
CA ALA A 66 -65.36 23.81 29.20
C ALA A 66 -64.59 22.48 29.25
N ASN A 67 -64.55 21.73 28.13
CA ASN A 67 -63.88 20.44 28.02
C ASN A 67 -62.71 20.50 27.03
N THR A 68 -61.50 20.76 27.55
CA THR A 68 -60.27 20.87 26.76
C THR A 68 -59.95 19.62 25.95
N THR A 69 -60.24 18.43 26.47
CA THR A 69 -59.99 17.16 25.77
C THR A 69 -60.87 17.03 24.53
N ALA A 70 -62.15 17.41 24.63
CA ALA A 70 -63.05 17.42 23.49
C ALA A 70 -62.64 18.43 22.41
N ALA A 71 -62.03 19.56 22.81
CA ALA A 71 -61.46 20.54 21.89
C ALA A 71 -60.21 20.00 21.16
N GLU A 72 -59.32 19.31 21.89
CA GLU A 72 -58.14 18.66 21.32
C GLU A 72 -58.53 17.56 20.33
N ASP A 73 -59.51 16.72 20.66
CA ASP A 73 -60.02 15.67 19.76
C ASP A 73 -60.55 16.28 18.45
N LEU A 74 -61.30 17.37 18.51
CA LEU A 74 -61.82 18.07 17.33
C LEU A 74 -60.69 18.66 16.47
N ILE A 75 -59.61 19.15 17.08
CA ILE A 75 -58.41 19.61 16.37
C ILE A 75 -57.70 18.44 15.67
N LEU A 76 -57.59 17.28 16.32
CA LEU A 76 -57.00 16.07 15.75
C LEU A 76 -57.85 15.49 14.61
N GLU A 77 -59.17 15.69 14.64
CA GLU A 77 -60.09 15.32 13.56
C GLU A 77 -59.98 16.20 12.32
N HIS A 78 -59.36 17.38 12.43
CA HIS A 78 -59.22 18.31 11.30
C HIS A 78 -58.38 17.68 10.16
N ALA A 79 -58.88 17.79 8.92
CA ALA A 79 -58.28 17.12 7.76
C ALA A 79 -56.79 17.42 7.56
N SER A 80 -56.36 18.67 7.74
CA SER A 80 -54.94 19.03 7.62
C SER A 80 -54.06 18.38 8.69
N VAL A 81 -54.57 18.20 9.91
CA VAL A 81 -53.85 17.55 11.00
C VAL A 81 -53.77 16.04 10.76
N GLN A 82 -54.85 15.42 10.29
CA GLN A 82 -54.85 14.01 9.88
C GLN A 82 -53.87 13.75 8.72
N ASP A 83 -53.83 14.64 7.73
CA ASP A 83 -52.90 14.52 6.60
C ASP A 83 -51.44 14.64 7.05
N LEU A 84 -51.14 15.55 7.97
CA LEU A 84 -49.81 15.64 8.59
C LEU A 84 -49.47 14.40 9.40
N ALA A 85 -50.42 13.88 10.19
CA ALA A 85 -50.22 12.66 10.97
C ALA A 85 -49.91 11.46 10.06
N LYS A 86 -50.64 11.32 8.94
CA LYS A 86 -50.37 10.29 7.92
C LYS A 86 -49.00 10.45 7.29
N LYS A 87 -48.62 11.67 6.88
CA LYS A 87 -47.29 11.96 6.33
C LYS A 87 -46.18 11.62 7.33
N LEU A 88 -46.38 11.98 8.59
CA LEU A 88 -45.43 11.71 9.67
C LEU A 88 -45.31 10.20 9.91
N GLN A 89 -46.42 9.46 9.90
CA GLN A 89 -46.40 8.00 10.00
C GLN A 89 -45.69 7.35 8.81
N ALA A 90 -45.96 7.80 7.59
CA ALA A 90 -45.28 7.32 6.39
C ALA A 90 -43.76 7.58 6.47
N ALA A 91 -43.35 8.79 6.85
CA ALA A 91 -41.94 9.13 7.02
C ALA A 91 -41.25 8.29 8.11
N ARG A 92 -41.95 7.98 9.21
CA ARG A 92 -41.44 7.08 10.25
C ARG A 92 -41.26 5.65 9.74
N GLU A 93 -42.22 5.14 8.98
CA GLU A 93 -42.15 3.80 8.42
C GLU A 93 -41.04 3.70 7.35
N GLU A 94 -40.91 4.71 6.48
CA GLU A 94 -39.79 4.81 5.53
C GLU A 94 -38.44 4.87 6.24
N ASN A 95 -38.31 5.70 7.27
CA ASN A 95 -37.07 5.80 8.05
C ASN A 95 -36.71 4.45 8.71
N LYS A 96 -37.70 3.77 9.28
CA LYS A 96 -37.53 2.43 9.85
C LYS A 96 -37.07 1.43 8.79
N GLN A 97 -37.71 1.41 7.61
CA GLN A 97 -37.33 0.51 6.52
C GLN A 97 -35.90 0.77 6.05
N LEU A 98 -35.51 2.04 5.91
CA LEU A 98 -34.14 2.41 5.57
C LEU A 98 -33.14 1.97 6.64
N ALA A 99 -33.44 2.20 7.92
CA ALA A 99 -32.62 1.73 9.03
C ALA A 99 -32.46 0.21 9.00
N ASP A 100 -33.55 -0.53 8.80
CA ASP A 100 -33.52 -2.00 8.69
C ASP A 100 -32.73 -2.47 7.46
N CYS A 101 -32.79 -1.77 6.34
CA CYS A 101 -31.98 -2.07 5.15
C CYS A 101 -30.49 -1.84 5.42
N ILE A 102 -30.13 -0.73 6.08
CA ILE A 102 -28.75 -0.43 6.45
C ILE A 102 -28.20 -1.51 7.39
N LEU A 103 -28.93 -1.81 8.47
CA LEU A 103 -28.55 -2.85 9.44
C LEU A 103 -28.41 -4.23 8.80
N ARG A 104 -29.27 -4.56 7.84
CA ARG A 104 -29.16 -5.82 7.08
C ARG A 104 -27.95 -5.87 6.17
N SER A 105 -27.50 -4.72 5.64
CA SER A 105 -26.34 -4.64 4.74
C SER A 105 -24.99 -4.55 5.47
N GLU A 106 -24.99 -4.10 6.72
CA GLU A 106 -23.80 -3.94 7.57
C GLU A 106 -22.90 -5.19 7.64
N PRO A 107 -23.40 -6.42 7.88
CA PRO A 107 -22.53 -7.59 7.95
C PRO A 107 -21.81 -7.86 6.63
N ALA A 108 -22.48 -7.68 5.48
CA ALA A 108 -21.85 -7.87 4.18
C ALA A 108 -20.76 -6.84 3.91
N VAL A 109 -20.96 -5.58 4.32
CA VAL A 109 -19.93 -4.53 4.23
C VAL A 109 -18.75 -4.87 5.14
N ASN A 110 -18.99 -5.35 6.36
CA ASN A 110 -17.94 -5.75 7.30
C ASN A 110 -17.15 -6.97 6.82
N GLU A 111 -17.79 -7.94 6.18
CA GLU A 111 -17.12 -9.08 5.57
C GLU A 111 -16.20 -8.65 4.42
N VAL A 112 -16.71 -7.80 3.52
CA VAL A 112 -15.92 -7.28 2.39
C VAL A 112 -14.77 -6.40 2.87
N SER A 113 -14.98 -5.55 3.88
CA SER A 113 -13.91 -4.71 4.44
C SER A 113 -12.83 -5.56 5.11
N SER A 114 -13.20 -6.56 5.90
CA SER A 114 -12.25 -7.48 6.53
C SER A 114 -11.47 -8.31 5.50
N ALA A 115 -12.14 -8.80 4.45
CA ALA A 115 -11.48 -9.52 3.36
C ALA A 115 -10.51 -8.62 2.58
N TYR A 116 -10.88 -7.36 2.34
CA TYR A 116 -10.00 -6.38 1.71
C TYR A 116 -8.77 -6.09 2.56
N GLU A 117 -8.94 -5.88 3.86
CA GLU A 117 -7.82 -5.68 4.80
C GLU A 117 -6.86 -6.86 4.77
N ALA A 118 -7.36 -8.10 4.91
CA ALA A 118 -6.54 -9.30 4.83
C ALA A 118 -5.77 -9.40 3.50
N ALA A 119 -6.44 -9.17 2.36
CA ALA A 119 -5.80 -9.18 1.05
C ALA A 119 -4.72 -8.10 0.91
N THR A 120 -4.92 -6.91 1.49
CA THR A 120 -3.90 -5.85 1.49
C THR A 120 -2.69 -6.19 2.36
N GLU A 121 -2.88 -6.85 3.50
CA GLU A 121 -1.79 -7.34 4.34
C GLU A 121 -0.98 -8.43 3.64
N GLU A 122 -1.65 -9.41 3.01
CA GLU A 122 -0.99 -10.44 2.21
C GLU A 122 -0.16 -9.85 1.07
N LEU A 123 -0.73 -8.88 0.34
CA LEU A 123 -0.02 -8.18 -0.72
C LEU A 123 1.21 -7.43 -0.21
N ARG A 124 1.09 -6.77 0.95
CA ARG A 124 2.22 -6.07 1.60
C ARG A 124 3.32 -7.06 1.96
N ASN A 125 2.97 -8.21 2.54
CA ASN A 125 3.92 -9.26 2.92
C ASN A 125 4.62 -9.85 1.69
N LEU A 126 3.88 -10.10 0.60
CA LEU A 126 4.44 -10.59 -0.65
C LEU A 126 5.43 -9.59 -1.26
N LYS A 127 5.07 -8.29 -1.28
CA LYS A 127 5.98 -7.24 -1.76
C LYS A 127 7.27 -7.18 -0.95
N ALA A 128 7.17 -7.21 0.38
CA ALA A 128 8.35 -7.23 1.25
C ALA A 128 9.24 -8.46 0.99
N SER A 129 8.64 -9.63 0.76
CA SER A 129 9.38 -10.86 0.41
C SER A 129 10.11 -10.72 -0.94
N VAL A 130 9.45 -10.18 -1.96
CA VAL A 130 10.05 -9.95 -3.28
C VAL A 130 11.20 -8.95 -3.20
N GLU A 131 11.04 -7.87 -2.42
CA GLU A 131 12.10 -6.88 -2.19
C GLU A 131 13.30 -7.52 -1.49
N ALA A 132 13.09 -8.33 -0.45
CA ALA A 132 14.14 -9.04 0.25
C ALA A 132 14.91 -10.01 -0.68
N LEU A 133 14.20 -10.77 -1.52
CA LEU A 133 14.81 -11.64 -2.54
C LEU A 133 15.60 -10.83 -3.58
N GLY A 134 15.08 -9.67 -3.98
CA GLY A 134 15.78 -8.74 -4.87
C GLY A 134 17.10 -8.25 -4.28
N GLN A 135 17.09 -7.87 -3.00
CA GLN A 135 18.30 -7.45 -2.27
C GLN A 135 19.31 -8.61 -2.14
N GLN A 136 18.84 -9.81 -1.78
CA GLN A 136 19.69 -11.00 -1.69
C GLN A 136 20.33 -11.34 -3.04
N ARG A 137 19.56 -11.28 -4.13
CA ARG A 137 20.09 -11.47 -5.49
C ARG A 137 21.16 -10.43 -5.82
N ALA A 138 20.90 -9.15 -5.53
CA ALA A 138 21.88 -8.08 -5.77
C ALA A 138 23.16 -8.29 -4.96
N GLU A 139 23.06 -8.75 -3.72
CA GLU A 139 24.23 -9.07 -2.90
C GLU A 139 25.03 -10.26 -3.45
N ILE A 140 24.36 -11.35 -3.86
CA ILE A 140 25.02 -12.50 -4.48
C ILE A 140 25.73 -12.07 -5.76
N LEU A 141 25.08 -11.27 -6.61
CA LEU A 141 25.67 -10.76 -7.84
C LEU A 141 26.87 -9.83 -7.56
N LYS A 142 26.79 -8.99 -6.53
CA LYS A 142 27.92 -8.16 -6.10
C LYS A 142 29.10 -9.03 -5.66
N ARG A 143 28.84 -10.02 -4.79
CA ARG A 143 29.83 -10.98 -4.27
C ARG A 143 30.47 -11.84 -5.36
N ARG A 144 29.70 -12.18 -6.39
CA ARG A 144 30.13 -13.02 -7.53
C ARG A 144 30.41 -12.20 -8.78
N SER A 145 30.57 -10.88 -8.65
CA SER A 145 30.88 -10.04 -9.79
C SER A 145 32.24 -10.44 -10.37
N PRO A 146 32.44 -10.40 -11.70
CA PRO A 146 33.72 -10.72 -12.33
C PRO A 146 34.88 -9.91 -11.73
N GLN A 147 34.61 -8.67 -11.34
CA GLN A 147 35.56 -7.78 -10.66
C GLN A 147 35.99 -8.32 -9.28
N GLN A 148 35.05 -8.75 -8.43
CA GLN A 148 35.38 -9.30 -7.11
C GLN A 148 36.07 -10.66 -7.21
N LEU A 149 35.60 -11.53 -8.10
CA LEU A 149 36.26 -12.82 -8.35
C LEU A 149 37.66 -12.62 -8.94
N GLY A 150 37.82 -11.70 -9.89
CA GLY A 150 39.12 -11.33 -10.45
C GLY A 150 40.08 -10.78 -9.40
N ALA A 151 39.59 -9.93 -8.49
CA ALA A 151 40.38 -9.44 -7.36
C ALA A 151 40.80 -10.57 -6.41
N GLN A 152 39.91 -11.50 -6.08
CA GLN A 152 40.22 -12.67 -5.24
C GLN A 152 41.25 -13.58 -5.90
N LEU A 153 41.08 -13.92 -7.18
CA LEU A 153 42.03 -14.73 -7.95
C LEU A 153 43.40 -14.04 -8.04
N ASN A 154 43.43 -12.72 -8.22
CA ASN A 154 44.66 -11.94 -8.23
C ASN A 154 45.38 -11.98 -6.89
N ALA A 155 44.66 -11.79 -5.78
CA ALA A 155 45.22 -11.86 -4.43
C ALA A 155 45.80 -13.26 -4.13
N GLN A 156 45.08 -14.32 -4.51
CA GLN A 156 45.57 -15.69 -4.37
C GLN A 156 46.78 -15.98 -5.27
N ALA A 157 46.85 -15.40 -6.48
CA ALA A 157 48.01 -15.52 -7.36
C ALA A 157 49.24 -14.82 -6.75
N GLN A 158 49.06 -13.64 -6.16
CA GLN A 158 50.12 -12.92 -5.44
C GLN A 158 50.59 -13.69 -4.20
N GLN A 159 49.69 -14.34 -3.47
CA GLN A 159 50.05 -15.18 -2.33
C GLN A 159 50.92 -16.39 -2.73
N ALA A 160 50.56 -17.10 -3.80
CA ALA A 160 51.38 -18.21 -4.31
C ALA A 160 52.76 -17.72 -4.80
N GLU A 161 52.81 -16.54 -5.41
CA GLU A 161 54.09 -15.92 -5.79
C GLU A 161 54.96 -15.62 -4.57
N GLY A 162 54.39 -14.99 -3.55
CA GLY A 162 55.11 -14.70 -2.30
C GLY A 162 55.63 -15.97 -1.62
N GLN A 163 54.83 -17.03 -1.56
CA GLN A 163 55.27 -18.33 -1.03
C GLN A 163 56.40 -18.95 -1.86
N ALA A 164 56.34 -18.85 -3.19
CA ALA A 164 57.41 -19.31 -4.07
C ALA A 164 58.72 -18.54 -3.83
N GLU A 165 58.63 -17.22 -3.67
CA GLU A 165 59.77 -16.35 -3.37
C GLU A 165 60.37 -16.63 -1.98
N GLU A 166 59.53 -16.82 -0.96
CA GLU A 166 59.97 -17.21 0.38
C GLU A 166 60.70 -18.55 0.38
N MET A 167 60.15 -19.57 -0.28
CA MET A 167 60.81 -20.87 -0.42
C MET A 167 62.15 -20.76 -1.15
N LEU A 168 62.22 -19.94 -2.21
CA LEU A 168 63.47 -19.69 -2.92
C LEU A 168 64.49 -19.01 -2.02
N HIS A 169 64.07 -18.02 -1.23
CA HIS A 169 64.94 -17.33 -0.30
C HIS A 169 65.48 -18.27 0.79
N GLN A 170 64.61 -19.10 1.37
CA GLN A 170 65.01 -20.12 2.35
C GLN A 170 65.99 -21.13 1.76
N ALA A 171 65.77 -21.57 0.52
CA ALA A 171 66.68 -22.49 -0.16
C ALA A 171 68.07 -21.86 -0.42
N LEU A 172 68.11 -20.57 -0.77
CA LEU A 172 69.37 -19.84 -0.98
C LEU A 172 70.14 -19.57 0.32
N GLN A 173 69.43 -19.39 1.43
CA GLN A 173 70.04 -19.19 2.75
C GLN A 173 70.58 -20.47 3.38
N ASN A 174 70.20 -21.65 2.88
CA ASN A 174 70.61 -22.93 3.43
C ASN A 174 71.70 -23.57 2.54
N PRO A 175 73.00 -23.36 2.82
CA PRO A 175 74.11 -23.71 1.91
C PRO A 175 74.37 -25.23 1.76
N ALA A 176 73.60 -26.09 2.42
CA ALA A 176 73.80 -27.54 2.42
C ALA A 176 72.51 -28.33 2.13
N LEU A 177 71.74 -27.91 1.12
CA LEU A 177 70.64 -28.72 0.60
C LEU A 177 71.21 -30.00 -0.05
N ASP A 178 70.82 -31.15 0.48
CA ASP A 178 71.10 -32.44 -0.14
C ASP A 178 70.31 -32.61 -1.45
N ALA A 179 70.70 -33.60 -2.26
CA ALA A 179 70.05 -33.83 -3.56
C ALA A 179 68.54 -34.09 -3.43
N ALA A 180 68.12 -34.74 -2.34
CA ALA A 180 66.72 -34.98 -2.03
C ALA A 180 65.98 -33.67 -1.70
N GLY A 181 66.53 -32.84 -0.81
CA GLY A 181 65.97 -31.53 -0.48
C GLY A 181 65.86 -30.60 -1.68
N PHE A 182 66.85 -30.59 -2.57
CA PHE A 182 66.79 -29.80 -3.81
C PHE A 182 65.66 -30.27 -4.75
N SER A 183 65.47 -31.59 -4.89
CA SER A 183 64.39 -32.14 -5.73
C SER A 183 63.00 -31.78 -5.18
N GLN A 184 62.82 -31.84 -3.86
CA GLN A 184 61.60 -31.47 -3.18
C GLN A 184 61.32 -29.97 -3.31
N PHE A 185 62.33 -29.12 -3.10
CA PHE A 185 62.24 -27.69 -3.32
C PHE A 185 61.77 -27.37 -4.74
N ARG A 186 62.40 -27.97 -5.75
CA ARG A 186 62.05 -27.75 -7.15
C ARG A 186 60.58 -28.12 -7.42
N GLN A 187 60.11 -29.24 -6.87
CA GLN A 187 58.73 -29.68 -7.04
C GLN A 187 57.75 -28.68 -6.42
N GLN A 188 57.99 -28.26 -5.18
CA GLN A 188 57.13 -27.31 -4.46
C GLN A 188 57.13 -25.93 -5.13
N PHE A 189 58.29 -25.42 -5.54
CA PHE A 189 58.40 -24.14 -6.26
C PHE A 189 57.64 -24.17 -7.59
N MET A 190 57.81 -25.24 -8.37
CA MET A 190 57.08 -25.43 -9.63
C MET A 190 55.57 -25.48 -9.41
N GLN A 191 55.13 -26.18 -8.35
CA GLN A 191 53.72 -26.23 -7.99
C GLN A 191 53.16 -24.83 -7.69
N GLN A 192 53.86 -24.03 -6.88
CA GLN A 192 53.42 -22.67 -6.55
C GLN A 192 53.36 -21.75 -7.79
N LYS A 193 54.37 -21.82 -8.67
CA LYS A 193 54.36 -21.05 -9.93
C LYS A 193 53.21 -21.48 -10.84
N MET A 194 52.94 -22.79 -10.93
CA MET A 194 51.81 -23.31 -11.70
C MET A 194 50.47 -22.81 -11.15
N GLU A 195 50.27 -22.86 -9.82
CA GLU A 195 49.06 -22.35 -9.18
C GLU A 195 48.85 -20.86 -9.44
N LYS A 196 49.90 -20.03 -9.36
CA LYS A 196 49.84 -18.62 -9.73
C LYS A 196 49.35 -18.44 -11.16
N HIS A 197 49.99 -19.09 -12.13
CA HIS A 197 49.66 -18.91 -13.54
C HIS A 197 48.25 -19.42 -13.87
N LEU A 198 47.80 -20.51 -13.23
CA LEU A 198 46.43 -20.99 -13.34
C LEU A 198 45.42 -19.93 -12.86
N ARG A 199 45.66 -19.33 -11.68
CA ARG A 199 44.79 -18.28 -11.12
C ARG A 199 44.75 -17.03 -12.01
N LEU A 200 45.88 -16.63 -12.58
CA LEU A 200 45.95 -15.51 -13.53
C LEU A 200 45.23 -15.82 -14.85
N ALA A 201 45.35 -17.04 -15.37
CA ALA A 201 44.63 -17.48 -16.55
C ALA A 201 43.11 -17.45 -16.31
N LEU A 202 42.64 -17.99 -15.18
CA LEU A 202 41.23 -17.94 -14.78
C LEU A 202 40.71 -16.50 -14.63
N LYS A 203 41.52 -15.61 -14.06
CA LYS A 203 41.19 -14.17 -13.99
C LYS A 203 41.03 -13.58 -15.40
N SER A 204 41.98 -13.82 -16.30
CA SER A 204 41.92 -13.31 -17.66
C SER A 204 40.72 -13.84 -18.45
N SER A 205 40.32 -15.10 -18.22
CA SER A 205 39.10 -15.65 -18.82
C SER A 205 37.82 -15.02 -18.27
N LEU A 206 37.80 -14.62 -16.99
CA LEU A 206 36.65 -13.94 -16.39
C LEU A 206 36.52 -12.49 -16.85
N GLU A 207 37.62 -11.82 -17.18
CA GLU A 207 37.63 -10.43 -17.66
C GLU A 207 37.36 -10.32 -19.17
N SER A 208 37.53 -11.41 -19.91
CA SER A 208 37.29 -11.48 -21.37
C SER A 208 35.94 -12.07 -21.77
N ALA A 209 35.17 -12.60 -20.81
CA ALA A 209 33.82 -13.12 -20.99
C ALA A 209 32.77 -12.04 -20.73
#